data_AF-A0A525CG92-F1
#
_entry.id   AF-A0A525CG92-F1
#
_cell.length_a   1.000
_cell.length_b   1.000
_cell.length_c   1.000
_cell.angle_alpha   90.00
_cell.angle_beta   90.00
_cell.angle_gamma   90.00
#
_symmetry.space_group_name_H-M   'P 1'
#
loop_
_entity.id
_entity.type
_entity.pdbx_description
1 polymer ?
#
loop_
_entity_poly.entity_id
_entity_poly.type
_entity_poly.pdbx_seq_one_letter_code
_entity_poly.pdbx_strand_id
1 'polypeptide(L)'
;RIEDCTDCTEYDAKIEGVSVDAPEGGSTATVKATVEVPSASTLRSISVTVDGESREVTGTTINEVFNVSQGDHTMKITVTVDGDDGNEYVTEKNSGFNNEEKIEIPSWCSYIPAQYWHYVPQCAPGL
;
A
#
# COMPACT_ATOMS: atom_id res chain seq x y z
N ARG A 1 36.02 6.12 5.68
CA ARG A 1 36.04 5.04 6.69
C ARG A 1 34.59 4.65 6.85
N ILE A 2 34.19 3.50 6.29
CA ILE A 2 32.83 3.00 6.46
C ILE A 2 32.85 2.38 7.84
N GLU A 3 32.29 3.07 8.83
CA GLU A 3 32.10 2.48 10.15
C GLU A 3 30.87 1.58 10.04
N ASP A 4 31.13 0.30 10.31
CA ASP A 4 30.16 -0.78 10.33
C ASP A 4 29.12 -0.45 11.40
N CYS A 5 28.01 0.16 10.99
CA CYS A 5 26.94 0.56 11.89
C CYS A 5 26.07 -0.67 12.16
N THR A 6 26.50 -1.48 13.12
CA THR A 6 25.77 -2.68 13.58
C THR A 6 24.46 -2.33 14.33
N ASP A 7 24.13 -1.03 14.48
CA ASP A 7 22.92 -0.56 15.19
C ASP A 7 22.26 0.68 14.54
N CYS A 8 22.04 0.68 13.23
CA CYS A 8 21.29 1.75 12.54
C CYS A 8 19.84 1.93 13.04
N THR A 9 19.33 1.03 13.90
CA THR A 9 17.94 1.04 14.36
C THR A 9 17.60 2.26 15.22
N GLU A 10 18.60 2.96 15.76
CA GLU A 10 18.35 4.19 16.52
C GLU A 10 17.93 5.36 15.64
N TYR A 11 18.32 5.38 14.35
CA TYR A 11 18.00 6.45 13.41
C TYR A 11 16.84 6.12 12.49
N ASP A 12 16.57 4.82 12.27
CA ASP A 12 15.51 4.35 11.38
C ASP A 12 14.12 4.78 11.88
N ALA A 13 13.33 5.38 10.97
CA ALA A 13 11.93 5.64 11.23
C ALA A 13 11.14 4.33 11.27
N LYS A 14 10.02 4.31 12.00
CA LYS A 14 9.08 3.18 11.99
C LYS A 14 7.82 3.58 11.26
N ILE A 15 7.30 2.66 10.44
CA ILE A 15 6.05 2.83 9.70
C ILE A 15 5.04 1.84 10.27
N GLU A 16 4.11 2.36 11.05
CA GLU A 16 3.13 1.60 11.84
C GLU A 16 1.71 1.75 11.27
N GLY A 17 0.84 0.77 11.56
CA GLY A 17 -0.59 0.86 11.22
C GLY A 17 -0.90 0.93 9.72
N VAL A 18 0.00 0.39 8.89
CA VAL A 18 -0.12 0.44 7.42
C VAL A 18 -1.37 -0.30 6.96
N SER A 19 -2.27 0.41 6.30
CA SER A 19 -3.47 -0.13 5.70
C SER A 19 -3.78 0.57 4.39
N VAL A 20 -4.41 -0.16 3.47
CA VAL A 20 -4.92 0.36 2.21
C VAL A 20 -6.39 0.02 2.15
N ASP A 21 -7.23 1.05 2.02
CA ASP A 21 -8.67 0.92 1.82
C ASP A 21 -8.98 1.14 0.34
N ALA A 22 -9.24 0.05 -0.37
CA ALA A 22 -9.56 0.05 -1.79
C ALA A 22 -10.85 -0.74 -2.00
N PRO A 23 -12.02 -0.06 -2.13
CA PRO A 23 -13.28 -0.75 -2.31
C PRO A 23 -13.30 -1.55 -3.62
N GLU A 24 -13.90 -2.74 -3.59
CA GLU A 24 -14.08 -3.61 -4.76
C GLU A 24 -14.79 -2.85 -5.89
N GLY A 25 -14.23 -2.90 -7.11
CA GLY A 25 -14.73 -2.15 -8.27
C GLY A 25 -14.57 -0.63 -8.16
N GLY A 26 -13.94 -0.13 -7.09
CA GLY A 26 -13.73 1.28 -6.84
C GLY A 26 -12.57 1.88 -7.65
N SER A 27 -12.63 3.17 -7.92
CA SER A 27 -11.58 3.89 -8.69
C SER A 27 -10.57 4.62 -7.80
N THR A 28 -10.58 4.37 -6.49
CA THR A 28 -9.71 5.05 -5.52
C THR A 28 -9.19 4.09 -4.47
N ALA A 29 -7.96 4.32 -4.02
CA ALA A 29 -7.36 3.65 -2.87
C ALA A 29 -6.89 4.67 -1.84
N THR A 30 -7.23 4.47 -0.57
CA THR A 30 -6.77 5.31 0.54
C THR A 30 -5.65 4.61 1.30
N VAL A 31 -4.45 5.17 1.29
CA VAL A 31 -3.29 4.68 2.06
C VAL A 31 -3.26 5.37 3.42
N LYS A 32 -3.23 4.58 4.49
CA LYS A 32 -3.13 5.07 5.87
C LYS A 32 -1.96 4.43 6.58
N ALA A 33 -1.19 5.23 7.29
CA ALA A 33 -0.11 4.78 8.16
C ALA A 33 0.29 5.90 9.13
N THR A 34 1.04 5.56 10.17
CA THR A 34 1.68 6.53 11.06
C THR A 34 3.18 6.30 11.06
N VAL A 35 3.94 7.39 11.05
CA VAL A 35 5.40 7.36 11.09
C VAL A 35 5.88 7.78 12.47
N GLU A 36 6.70 6.94 13.09
CA GLU A 36 7.43 7.29 14.31
C GLU A 36 8.86 7.66 13.93
N VAL A 37 9.25 8.88 14.25
CA VAL A 37 10.61 9.39 14.02
C VAL A 37 11.38 9.27 15.33
N PRO A 38 12.52 8.58 15.36
CA PRO A 38 13.30 8.45 16.59
C PRO A 38 13.90 9.80 16.99
N SER A 39 14.17 9.97 18.28
CA SER A 39 14.66 11.24 18.82
C SER A 39 16.07 11.63 18.35
N ALA A 40 16.86 10.67 17.86
CA ALA A 40 18.18 10.89 17.27
C ALA A 40 18.10 11.36 15.81
N SER A 41 16.89 11.47 15.25
CA SER A 41 16.66 11.83 13.86
C SER A 41 15.70 13.01 13.72
N THR A 42 15.79 13.68 12.58
CA THR A 42 14.86 14.73 12.16
C THR A 42 14.17 14.31 10.87
N LEU A 43 12.86 14.53 10.79
CA LEU A 43 12.10 14.15 9.60
C LEU A 43 12.50 15.04 8.42
N ARG A 44 12.97 14.43 7.34
CA ARG A 44 13.27 15.12 6.09
C ARG A 44 12.08 15.10 5.14
N SER A 45 11.57 13.91 4.83
CA SER A 45 10.44 13.75 3.91
C SER A 45 9.70 12.45 4.13
N ILE A 46 8.44 12.43 3.69
CA ILE A 46 7.62 11.24 3.58
C ILE A 46 6.96 11.28 2.21
N SER A 47 7.12 10.22 1.45
CA SER A 47 6.44 10.06 0.17
C SER A 47 5.63 8.76 0.13
N VAL A 48 4.47 8.84 -0.51
CA VAL A 48 3.63 7.69 -0.79
C VAL A 48 3.52 7.57 -2.30
N THR A 49 3.80 6.38 -2.81
CA THR A 49 3.72 6.05 -4.23
C THR A 49 2.72 4.93 -4.44
N VAL A 50 1.78 5.11 -5.36
CA VAL A 50 0.89 4.05 -5.86
C VAL A 50 1.04 3.98 -7.37
N ASP A 51 1.46 2.82 -7.88
CA ASP A 51 1.72 2.56 -9.31
C ASP A 51 2.57 3.64 -10.01
N GLY A 52 3.51 4.23 -9.27
CA GLY A 52 4.40 5.28 -9.75
C GLY A 52 3.88 6.71 -9.56
N GLU A 53 2.58 6.94 -9.30
CA GLU A 53 2.09 8.24 -8.85
C GLU A 53 2.57 8.48 -7.42
N SER A 54 3.39 9.51 -7.21
CA SER A 54 3.99 9.82 -5.90
C SER A 54 3.45 11.12 -5.32
N ARG A 55 3.25 11.15 -4.00
CA ARG A 55 2.80 12.31 -3.25
C ARG A 55 3.64 12.50 -2.00
N GLU A 56 4.04 13.74 -1.75
CA GLU A 56 4.70 14.14 -0.51
C GLU A 56 3.65 14.34 0.58
N VAL A 57 3.92 13.80 1.77
CA VAL A 57 3.06 13.91 2.95
C VAL A 57 3.65 14.92 3.91
N THR A 58 2.79 15.74 4.50
CA THR A 58 3.19 16.68 5.57
C THR A 58 2.83 16.12 6.94
N GLY A 59 3.75 16.23 7.90
CA GLY A 59 3.60 15.65 9.24
C GLY A 59 3.97 14.16 9.27
N THR A 60 3.44 13.42 10.26
CA THR A 60 3.77 11.99 10.48
C THR A 60 2.57 11.06 10.30
N THR A 61 1.39 11.59 9.98
CA THR A 61 0.19 10.80 9.70
C THR A 61 -0.07 10.79 8.21
N ILE A 62 -0.19 9.60 7.64
CA ILE A 62 -0.46 9.38 6.22
C ILE A 62 -1.96 9.07 6.07
N ASN A 63 -2.64 9.79 5.18
CA ASN A 63 -4.03 9.55 4.79
C ASN A 63 -4.27 10.04 3.35
N GLU A 64 -3.59 9.38 2.40
CA GLU A 64 -3.53 9.81 1.00
C GLU A 64 -4.48 9.00 0.11
N VAL A 65 -5.17 9.67 -0.81
CA VAL A 65 -6.16 9.03 -1.71
C VAL A 65 -5.65 9.06 -3.14
N PHE A 66 -5.37 7.90 -3.71
CA PHE A 66 -4.92 7.75 -5.09
C PHE A 66 -6.06 7.33 -6.00
N ASN A 67 -6.04 7.80 -7.25
CA ASN A 67 -6.89 7.24 -8.28
C ASN A 67 -6.24 5.95 -8.78
N VAL A 68 -7.01 4.88 -8.86
CA VAL A 68 -6.53 3.57 -9.31
C VAL A 68 -7.51 3.00 -10.33
N SER A 69 -7.00 2.24 -11.29
CA SER A 69 -7.84 1.39 -12.14
C SER A 69 -8.32 0.17 -11.35
N GLN A 70 -9.12 -0.69 -11.96
CA GLN A 70 -9.41 -2.02 -11.40
C GLN A 70 -8.22 -2.95 -11.64
N GLY A 71 -7.85 -3.75 -10.64
CA GLY A 71 -6.88 -4.83 -10.77
C GLY A 71 -5.90 -4.89 -9.61
N ASP A 72 -4.69 -5.37 -9.91
CA ASP A 72 -3.57 -5.44 -8.97
C ASP A 72 -2.77 -4.14 -8.98
N HIS A 73 -2.40 -3.69 -7.80
CA HIS A 73 -1.70 -2.43 -7.57
C HIS A 73 -0.56 -2.61 -6.58
N THR A 74 0.40 -1.70 -6.64
CA THR A 74 1.53 -1.66 -5.72
C THR A 74 1.63 -0.31 -5.04
N MET A 75 1.74 -0.33 -3.71
CA MET A 75 2.00 0.86 -2.91
C MET A 75 3.39 0.79 -2.27
N LYS A 76 4.01 1.96 -2.15
CA LYS A 76 5.25 2.17 -1.41
C LYS A 76 5.14 3.41 -0.55
N ILE A 77 5.55 3.32 0.70
CA ILE A 77 5.80 4.46 1.59
C ILE A 77 7.31 4.56 1.76
N THR A 78 7.88 5.72 1.47
CA THR A 78 9.29 6.03 1.70
C THR A 78 9.37 7.14 2.72
N VAL A 79 10.11 6.92 3.80
CA VAL A 79 10.39 7.90 4.84
C VAL A 79 11.88 8.16 4.83
N THR A 80 12.25 9.44 4.74
CA THR A 80 13.64 9.87 4.85
C THR A 80 13.80 10.71 6.09
N VAL A 81 14.85 10.42 6.87
CA VAL A 81 15.22 11.17 8.06
C VAL A 81 16.71 11.51 8.01
N ASP A 82 17.06 12.66 8.58
CA ASP A 82 18.44 13.05 8.82
C ASP A 82 18.81 12.71 10.27
N GLY A 83 19.81 11.85 10.46
CA GLY A 83 20.38 11.56 11.77
C GLY A 83 21.19 12.75 12.31
N ASP A 84 21.31 12.84 13.62
CA ASP A 84 22.15 13.86 14.26
C ASP A 84 23.66 13.67 14.02
N ASP A 85 24.05 12.48 13.55
CA ASP A 85 25.35 12.14 13.02
C ASP A 85 25.65 12.76 11.64
N GLY A 86 24.63 13.39 11.04
CA GLY A 86 24.69 14.07 9.74
C GLY A 86 24.47 13.15 8.53
N ASN A 87 24.10 11.89 8.75
CA ASN A 87 23.78 10.94 7.69
C ASN A 87 22.27 10.90 7.37
N GLU A 88 21.94 10.46 6.16
CA GLU A 88 20.55 10.27 5.72
C GLU A 88 20.17 8.79 5.85
N TYR A 89 18.98 8.55 6.39
CA TYR A 89 18.41 7.22 6.57
C TYR A 89 17.07 7.12 5.85
N VAL A 90 16.85 5.99 5.17
CA VAL A 90 15.65 5.77 4.35
C VAL A 90 14.97 4.48 4.80
N THR A 91 13.72 4.61 5.22
CA THR A 91 12.85 3.48 5.56
C THR A 91 11.78 3.33 4.49
N GLU A 92 11.63 2.12 3.94
CA GLU A 92 10.59 1.83 2.96
C GLU A 92 9.63 0.74 3.43
N LYS A 93 8.34 0.93 3.16
CA LYS A 93 7.33 -0.12 3.29
C LYS A 93 6.60 -0.30 1.97
N ASN A 94 6.54 -1.53 1.50
CA ASN A 94 5.87 -1.88 0.25
C ASN A 94 4.72 -2.86 0.52
N SER A 95 3.62 -2.72 -0.21
CA SER A 95 2.51 -3.68 -0.18
C SER A 95 1.83 -3.75 -1.53
N GLY A 96 1.40 -4.94 -1.93
CA GLY A 96 0.40 -5.09 -2.99
C GLY A 96 -1.01 -4.91 -2.42
N PHE A 97 -1.93 -4.47 -3.25
CA PHE A 97 -3.36 -4.52 -2.99
C PHE A 97 -4.12 -4.75 -4.30
N ASN A 98 -5.31 -5.33 -4.23
CA ASN A 98 -6.21 -5.41 -5.38
C ASN A 98 -7.56 -4.78 -5.03
N ASN A 99 -8.22 -4.22 -6.03
CA ASN A 99 -9.57 -3.67 -5.94
C ASN A 99 -10.49 -4.32 -6.99
N GLU A 100 -10.11 -5.50 -7.47
CA GLU A 100 -10.92 -6.21 -8.45
C GLU A 100 -12.30 -6.51 -7.86
N GLU A 101 -13.35 -6.19 -8.61
CA GLU A 101 -14.70 -6.61 -8.27
C GLU A 101 -14.74 -8.14 -8.23
N LYS A 102 -14.85 -8.70 -7.03
CA LYS A 102 -15.05 -10.13 -6.87
C LYS A 102 -16.45 -10.47 -7.37
N ILE A 103 -16.53 -11.05 -8.57
CA ILE A 103 -17.79 -11.60 -9.07
C ILE A 103 -18.12 -12.83 -8.24
N GLU A 104 -18.94 -12.66 -7.20
CA GLU A 104 -19.44 -13.77 -6.41
C GLU A 104 -20.42 -14.59 -7.24
N ILE A 105 -20.04 -15.83 -7.55
CA ILE A 105 -20.94 -16.78 -8.19
C ILE A 105 -22.11 -17.03 -7.22
N PRO A 106 -23.37 -16.74 -7.63
CA PRO A 106 -24.52 -17.00 -6.78
C PRO A 106 -24.58 -18.47 -6.35
N SER A 107 -24.94 -18.73 -5.09
CA SER A 107 -24.97 -20.11 -4.56
C SER A 107 -25.90 -21.05 -5.32
N TRP A 108 -26.97 -20.53 -5.95
CA TRP A 108 -27.88 -21.33 -6.77
C TRP A 108 -27.23 -21.87 -8.06
N CYS A 109 -26.10 -21.32 -8.49
CA CYS A 109 -25.34 -21.86 -9.62
C CYS A 109 -24.86 -23.29 -9.37
N SER A 110 -24.79 -23.74 -8.11
CA SER A 110 -24.51 -25.15 -7.77
C SER A 110 -25.58 -26.11 -8.28
N TYR A 111 -26.79 -25.64 -8.56
CA TYR A 111 -27.88 -26.44 -9.12
C TYR A 111 -27.82 -26.57 -10.64
N ILE A 112 -26.99 -25.75 -11.30
CA ILE A 112 -26.78 -25.81 -12.74
C ILE A 112 -25.51 -26.62 -13.00
N PRO A 113 -25.57 -27.70 -13.80
CA PRO A 113 -24.35 -28.42 -14.18
C PRO A 113 -23.36 -27.49 -14.90
N ALA A 114 -22.07 -27.62 -14.58
CA ALA A 114 -21.01 -26.73 -15.09
C ALA A 114 -21.01 -26.59 -16.61
N GLN A 115 -21.35 -27.65 -17.36
CA GLN A 115 -21.44 -27.60 -18.82
C GLN A 115 -22.52 -26.68 -19.38
N TYR A 116 -23.42 -26.14 -18.55
CA TYR A 116 -24.48 -25.21 -18.94
C TYR A 116 -24.22 -23.78 -18.43
N TRP A 117 -23.14 -23.53 -17.71
CA TRP A 117 -22.85 -22.21 -17.13
C TRP A 117 -22.68 -21.12 -18.21
N HIS A 118 -22.27 -21.48 -19.43
CA HIS A 118 -22.19 -20.52 -20.56
C HIS A 118 -23.55 -19.98 -21.02
N TYR A 119 -24.66 -20.64 -20.69
CA TYR A 119 -26.02 -20.11 -20.91
C TYR A 119 -26.51 -19.24 -19.75
N VAL A 120 -25.76 -19.18 -18.65
CA VAL A 120 -26.13 -18.50 -17.41
C VAL A 120 -24.97 -17.59 -17.00
N PRO A 121 -24.90 -16.36 -17.55
CA PRO A 121 -23.74 -15.47 -17.37
C PRO A 121 -23.38 -15.22 -15.90
N GLN A 122 -24.37 -15.21 -15.01
CA GLN A 122 -24.17 -15.06 -13.56
C GLN A 122 -23.41 -16.23 -12.91
N CYS A 123 -23.39 -17.40 -13.56
CA CYS A 123 -22.67 -18.58 -13.11
C CYS A 123 -21.30 -18.74 -13.79
N ALA A 124 -20.98 -17.96 -14.81
CA ALA A 124 -19.70 -18.01 -15.52
C ALA A 124 -18.90 -16.73 -15.22
N PRO A 125 -18.18 -16.65 -14.09
CA PRO A 125 -17.37 -15.48 -13.80
C PRO A 125 -16.26 -15.35 -14.85
N GLY A 126 -16.20 -14.20 -15.52
CA GLY A 126 -15.12 -13.82 -16.42
C GLY A 126 -15.22 -14.30 -17.87
N LEU A 127 -16.36 -14.12 -18.54
CA LEU A 127 -16.43 -14.07 -20.02
C LEU A 127 -16.26 -12.64 -20.53
#